data_AF-S5US56-F1
#
_entry.id   AF-S5US56-F1
#
_cell.length_a   1.000
_cell.length_b   1.000
_cell.length_c   1.000
_cell.angle_alpha   90.00
_cell.angle_beta   90.00
_cell.angle_gamma   90.00
#
_symmetry.space_group_name_H-M   'P 1'
#
loop_
_entity.id
_entity.type
_entity.pdbx_description
1 polymer ?
#
loop_
_entity_poly.entity_id
_entity_poly.type
_entity_poly.pdbx_seq_one_letter_code
_entity_poly.pdbx_strand_id
1 'polypeptide(L)'
;MRLSRSLAPVTVAVALVLSLPYDAMSHARVTDGKPPAPRLFGAACRTAVHGSHVVAYCHNPYVDTDRVRLHIECARWWDIDTDSAPADAAAAMTVRLTGRCWKEVRSVWISHQKAR
;
A
#
# COMPACT_ATOMS: atom_id res chain seq x y z
N MET A 1 -42.06 32.34 -43.31
CA MET A 1 -41.64 31.23 -42.43
C MET A 1 -40.47 31.72 -41.57
N ARG A 2 -40.65 31.85 -40.26
CA ARG A 2 -39.61 32.35 -39.32
C ARG A 2 -38.69 31.18 -38.96
N LEU A 3 -37.46 31.16 -39.47
CA LEU A 3 -36.46 30.15 -39.12
C LEU A 3 -36.07 30.27 -37.63
N SER A 4 -36.57 29.31 -36.87
CA SER A 4 -35.95 28.64 -35.71
C SER A 4 -34.94 29.42 -34.86
N ARG A 5 -35.45 30.23 -33.92
CA ARG A 5 -34.72 30.73 -32.73
C ARG A 5 -34.30 29.63 -31.73
N SER A 6 -34.42 28.34 -32.07
CA SER A 6 -34.31 27.20 -31.14
C SER A 6 -33.03 26.36 -31.26
N LEU A 7 -32.09 26.72 -32.15
CA LEU A 7 -30.87 25.93 -32.39
C LEU A 7 -29.69 26.35 -31.49
N ALA A 8 -29.73 27.56 -30.94
CA ALA A 8 -28.68 28.10 -30.07
C ALA A 8 -28.39 27.26 -28.79
N PRO A 9 -29.37 26.71 -28.06
CA PRO A 9 -29.07 25.90 -26.88
C PRO A 9 -28.48 24.54 -27.24
N VAL A 10 -28.85 24.00 -28.41
CA VAL A 10 -28.37 22.71 -28.90
C VAL A 10 -26.90 22.81 -29.30
N THR A 11 -26.50 23.90 -29.98
CA THR A 11 -25.11 24.11 -30.36
C THR A 11 -24.20 24.33 -29.14
N VAL A 12 -24.66 25.03 -28.10
CA VAL A 12 -23.92 25.21 -26.85
C VAL A 12 -23.74 23.88 -26.12
N ALA A 13 -24.80 23.07 -26.01
CA ALA A 13 -24.71 21.76 -25.36
C ALA A 13 -23.73 20.82 -26.06
N VAL A 14 -23.74 20.77 -27.40
CA VAL A 14 -22.80 19.97 -28.19
C VAL A 14 -21.37 20.45 -28.02
N ALA A 15 -21.14 21.77 -28.01
CA ALA A 15 -19.81 22.34 -27.79
C ALA A 15 -19.23 21.92 -26.42
N LEU A 16 -20.03 22.01 -25.34
CA LEU A 16 -19.59 21.61 -24.00
C LEU A 16 -19.21 20.12 -23.92
N VAL A 17 -20.03 19.23 -24.49
CA VAL A 17 -19.76 17.78 -24.50
C VAL A 17 -18.48 17.45 -25.30
N LEU A 18 -18.17 18.21 -26.34
CA LEU A 18 -16.96 18.00 -27.15
C LEU A 18 -15.69 18.62 -26.55
N SER A 19 -15.79 19.69 -25.75
CA SER A 19 -14.63 20.32 -25.09
C SER A 19 -14.21 19.65 -23.78
N LEU A 20 -15.14 19.06 -23.03
CA LEU A 20 -14.87 18.40 -21.74
C LEU A 20 -13.93 17.16 -21.79
N PRO A 21 -13.94 16.29 -22.82
CA PRO A 21 -13.09 15.10 -22.82
C PRO A 21 -11.64 15.37 -23.22
N TYR A 22 -11.30 16.57 -23.70
CA TYR A 22 -9.96 16.86 -24.20
C TYR A 22 -8.91 16.90 -23.08
N ASP A 23 -9.25 17.50 -21.93
CA ASP A 23 -8.36 17.54 -20.75
C ASP A 23 -8.26 16.19 -20.02
N ALA A 24 -9.15 15.24 -20.32
CA ALA A 24 -9.13 13.89 -19.75
C ALA A 24 -8.29 12.89 -20.58
N MET A 25 -7.76 13.32 -21.73
CA MET A 25 -6.94 12.45 -22.58
C MET A 25 -5.59 12.20 -21.93
N SER A 26 -5.30 10.92 -21.63
CA SER A 26 -3.98 10.51 -21.15
C SER A 26 -2.92 10.82 -22.22
N HIS A 27 -2.09 11.84 -21.98
CA HIS A 27 -0.94 12.11 -22.82
C HIS A 27 0.00 10.91 -22.78
N ALA A 28 0.45 10.46 -23.96
CA ALA A 28 1.52 9.48 -24.06
C ALA A 28 2.74 10.04 -23.32
N ARG A 29 3.21 9.31 -22.29
CA ARG A 29 4.41 9.70 -21.57
C ARG A 29 5.59 9.59 -22.53
N VAL A 30 6.08 10.72 -23.01
CA VAL A 30 7.37 10.81 -23.69
C VAL A 30 8.43 10.46 -22.65
N THR A 31 9.22 9.43 -22.94
CA THR A 31 10.33 9.06 -22.06
C THR A 31 11.37 10.19 -22.12
N ASP A 32 11.66 10.79 -20.97
CA ASP A 32 12.61 11.91 -20.84
C ASP A 32 14.07 11.46 -20.94
N GLY A 33 14.31 10.21 -21.34
CA GLY A 33 15.63 9.57 -21.36
C GLY A 33 16.22 9.33 -19.97
N LYS A 34 15.51 9.68 -18.88
CA LYS A 34 15.99 9.47 -17.52
C LYS A 34 15.78 8.00 -17.12
N PRO A 35 16.70 7.40 -16.36
CA PRO A 35 16.47 6.11 -15.75
C PRO A 35 15.17 6.14 -14.92
N PRO A 36 14.36 5.07 -14.95
CA PRO A 36 13.16 5.01 -14.12
C PRO A 36 13.54 5.16 -12.64
N ALA A 37 12.67 5.82 -11.88
CA ALA A 37 12.86 5.95 -10.44
C ALA A 37 12.97 4.56 -9.79
N PRO A 38 13.75 4.41 -8.70
CA PRO A 38 13.85 3.15 -7.99
C PRO A 38 12.47 2.69 -7.53
N ARG A 39 12.17 1.39 -7.68
CA ARG A 39 10.93 0.81 -7.10
C ARG A 39 11.05 0.86 -5.58
N LEU A 40 10.15 1.61 -4.96
CA LEU A 40 10.01 1.65 -3.51
C LEU A 40 9.46 0.33 -2.99
N PHE A 41 9.89 -0.06 -1.80
CA PHE A 41 9.58 -1.34 -1.18
C PHE A 41 9.64 -1.22 0.35
N GLY A 42 8.84 -2.04 1.05
CA GLY A 42 8.81 -2.11 2.51
C GLY A 42 7.53 -1.51 3.08
N ALA A 43 6.68 -2.34 3.67
CA ALA A 43 5.51 -1.93 4.42
C ALA A 43 5.93 -1.13 5.66
N ALA A 44 5.15 -0.10 5.99
CA ALA A 44 5.32 0.64 7.23
C ALA A 44 4.69 -0.16 8.38
N CYS A 45 5.54 -0.65 9.30
CA CYS A 45 5.12 -1.47 10.42
C CYS A 45 5.17 -0.71 11.76
N ARG A 46 4.16 -0.94 12.60
CA ARG A 46 4.13 -0.51 13.99
C ARG A 46 3.88 -1.71 14.90
N THR A 47 4.72 -1.86 15.91
CA THR A 47 4.68 -2.96 16.88
C THR A 47 4.29 -2.43 18.25
N ALA A 48 3.47 -3.18 18.98
CA ALA A 48 3.16 -2.93 20.38
C ALA A 48 3.36 -4.21 21.19
N VAL A 49 3.98 -4.06 22.36
CA VAL A 49 4.24 -5.15 23.30
C VAL A 49 3.41 -4.94 24.55
N HIS A 50 2.63 -5.94 24.93
CA HIS A 50 1.80 -5.95 26.12
C HIS A 50 2.15 -7.17 26.97
N GLY A 51 3.08 -6.98 27.90
CA GLY A 51 3.64 -8.06 28.72
C GLY A 51 4.37 -9.07 27.83
N SER A 52 3.85 -10.30 27.77
CA SER A 52 4.38 -11.38 26.93
C SER A 52 3.83 -11.41 25.51
N HIS A 53 2.85 -10.57 25.18
CA HIS A 53 2.18 -10.56 23.88
C HIS A 53 2.69 -9.44 22.98
N VAL A 54 2.75 -9.71 21.68
CA VAL A 54 3.15 -8.76 20.66
C VAL A 54 2.07 -8.69 19.59
N VAL A 55 1.72 -7.47 19.20
CA VAL A 55 0.91 -7.20 18.00
C VAL A 55 1.68 -6.27 17.08
N ALA A 56 1.62 -6.54 15.77
CA ALA A 56 2.17 -5.65 14.77
C ALA A 56 1.13 -5.38 13.68
N TYR A 57 1.08 -4.14 13.22
CA TYR A 57 0.30 -3.72 12.06
C TYR A 57 1.25 -3.20 11.00
N CYS A 58 1.23 -3.82 9.83
CA CYS A 58 2.05 -3.43 8.68
C CYS A 58 1.14 -2.98 7.55
N HIS A 59 1.30 -1.74 7.10
CA HIS A 59 0.58 -1.18 5.96
C HIS A 59 1.52 -1.04 4.77
N ASN A 60 1.16 -1.60 3.62
CA ASN A 60 1.95 -1.49 2.40
C ASN A 60 1.41 -0.38 1.49
N PRO A 61 2.11 0.78 1.38
CA PRO A 61 1.69 1.86 0.50
C PRO A 61 2.10 1.66 -0.96
N TYR A 62 2.81 0.57 -1.28
CA TYR A 62 3.39 0.34 -2.59
C TYR A 62 2.61 -0.70 -3.41
N VAL A 63 2.83 -0.69 -4.72
CA VAL A 63 2.15 -1.59 -5.67
C VAL A 63 2.59 -3.05 -5.56
N ASP A 64 3.83 -3.26 -5.11
CA ASP A 64 4.40 -4.59 -5.00
C ASP A 64 4.08 -5.19 -3.65
N THR A 65 3.74 -6.49 -3.63
CA THR A 65 3.54 -7.22 -2.39
C THR A 65 4.83 -7.28 -1.57
N ASP A 66 4.69 -6.93 -0.30
CA ASP A 66 5.72 -7.13 0.71
C ASP A 66 5.32 -8.26 1.66
N ARG A 67 6.12 -9.31 1.68
CA ARG A 67 5.94 -10.44 2.60
C ARG A 67 6.65 -10.13 3.89
N VAL A 68 5.86 -9.91 4.94
CA VAL A 68 6.32 -9.54 6.28
C VAL A 68 6.28 -10.72 7.24
N ARG A 69 7.24 -10.79 8.16
CA ARG A 69 7.25 -11.77 9.26
C ARG A 69 7.61 -11.10 10.57
N LEU A 70 6.88 -11.43 11.63
CA LEU A 70 7.15 -11.00 12.98
C LEU A 70 8.15 -11.93 13.64
N HIS A 71 9.17 -11.35 14.25
CA HIS A 71 10.18 -12.04 15.04
C HIS A 71 10.18 -11.52 16.47
N ILE A 72 10.24 -12.41 17.44
CA ILE A 72 10.19 -12.09 18.87
C ILE A 72 11.34 -12.82 19.56
N GLU A 73 12.28 -12.06 20.10
CA GLU A 73 13.28 -12.59 21.02
C GLU A 73 12.73 -12.58 22.45
N CYS A 74 12.79 -13.71 23.12
CA CYS A 74 12.28 -13.87 24.48
C CYS A 74 13.39 -13.62 25.51
N ALA A 75 13.01 -13.08 26.68
CA ALA A 75 13.99 -12.59 27.66
C ALA A 75 14.70 -13.69 28.44
N ARG A 76 14.13 -14.89 28.49
CA ARG A 76 14.63 -16.02 29.28
C ARG A 76 15.16 -17.10 28.34
N TRP A 77 16.31 -17.68 28.66
CA TRP A 77 16.96 -18.71 27.82
C TRP A 77 16.10 -19.97 27.59
N TRP A 78 15.17 -20.25 28.50
CA TRP A 78 14.24 -21.38 28.40
C TRP A 78 12.93 -21.03 27.67
N ASP A 79 12.69 -19.74 27.41
CA ASP A 79 11.57 -19.24 26.64
C ASP A 79 12.09 -19.03 25.22
N ILE A 80 11.78 -19.95 24.32
CA ILE A 80 12.38 -19.98 22.99
C ILE A 80 11.79 -18.85 22.13
N ASP A 81 12.67 -18.16 21.40
CA ASP A 81 12.29 -17.12 20.43
C ASP A 81 11.21 -17.61 19.47
N THR A 82 10.28 -16.73 19.12
CA THR A 82 9.12 -17.10 18.30
C THR A 82 9.02 -16.24 17.06
N ASP A 83 8.76 -16.91 15.95
CA ASP A 83 8.52 -16.30 14.65
C ASP A 83 7.07 -16.57 14.23
N SER A 84 6.41 -15.57 13.66
CA SER A 84 5.10 -15.78 13.04
C SER A 84 5.22 -16.50 11.70
N ALA A 85 4.10 -17.06 11.24
CA ALA A 85 3.96 -17.33 9.81
C ALA A 85 4.18 -16.02 9.02
N PRO A 86 4.81 -16.07 7.83
CA PRO A 86 4.91 -14.90 6.97
C PRO A 86 3.52 -14.51 6.46
N ALA A 87 3.26 -13.22 6.31
CA ALA A 87 2.02 -12.68 5.75
C ALA A 87 2.31 -11.74 4.59
N ASP A 88 1.54 -11.87 3.51
CA ASP A 88 1.66 -11.01 2.35
C ASP A 88 0.83 -9.74 2.54
N ALA A 89 1.50 -8.58 2.63
CA ALA A 89 0.87 -7.27 2.56
C ALA A 89 0.82 -6.83 1.09
N ALA A 90 -0.32 -7.09 0.44
CA ALA A 90 -0.56 -6.64 -0.94
C ALA A 90 -0.67 -5.10 -1.04
N ALA A 91 -0.85 -4.58 -2.25
CA ALA A 91 -0.96 -3.14 -2.47
C ALA A 91 -2.09 -2.51 -1.65
N ALA A 92 -1.78 -1.41 -0.94
CA ALA A 92 -2.67 -0.69 -0.04
C ALA A 92 -3.28 -1.56 1.09
N MET A 93 -2.74 -2.75 1.34
CA MET A 93 -3.23 -3.67 2.36
C MET A 93 -2.59 -3.38 3.72
N THR A 94 -3.37 -3.58 4.79
CA THR A 94 -2.86 -3.65 6.16
C THR A 94 -2.98 -5.08 6.68
N VAL A 95 -1.89 -5.65 7.16
CA VAL A 95 -1.87 -6.97 7.80
C VAL A 95 -1.62 -6.84 9.29
N ARG A 96 -2.20 -7.76 10.07
CA ARG A 96 -1.98 -7.88 11.51
C ARG A 96 -1.18 -9.15 11.79
N LEU A 97 -0.05 -9.01 12.47
CA LEU A 97 0.77 -10.10 12.96
C LEU A 97 0.65 -10.15 14.48
N THR A 98 0.66 -11.36 15.04
CA THR A 98 0.61 -11.58 16.48
C THR A 98 1.58 -12.68 16.86
N GLY A 99 2.17 -12.56 18.04
CA GLY A 99 3.00 -13.60 18.63
C GLY A 99 3.13 -13.36 20.13
N ARG A 100 3.82 -14.28 20.82
CA ARG A 100 4.04 -14.16 22.25
C ARG A 100 5.25 -14.96 22.69
N CYS A 101 5.88 -14.50 23.76
CA CYS A 101 6.76 -15.32 24.59
C CYS A 101 5.93 -16.03 25.67
N TRP A 102 6.49 -17.03 26.34
CA TRP A 102 5.89 -17.56 27.55
C TRP A 102 5.84 -16.48 28.64
N LYS A 103 6.98 -15.84 28.92
CA LYS A 103 7.18 -14.94 30.06
C LYS A 103 7.30 -13.48 29.68
N GLU A 104 8.42 -13.07 29.10
CA GLU A 104 8.78 -11.66 28.87
C GLU A 104 9.42 -11.53 27.50
N VAL A 105 9.02 -10.51 26.74
CA VAL A 105 9.63 -10.17 25.45
C VAL A 105 10.90 -9.35 25.69
N ARG A 106 11.99 -9.70 25.02
CA ARG A 106 13.23 -8.93 25.03
C ARG A 106 13.29 -7.95 23.87
N SER A 107 13.07 -8.44 22.65
CA SER A 107 13.14 -7.62 21.45
C SER A 107 12.14 -8.10 20.39
N VAL A 108 11.76 -7.21 19.48
CA VAL A 108 10.80 -7.48 18.41
C VAL A 108 11.26 -6.77 17.14
N TRP A 109 11.20 -7.47 16.01
CA TRP A 109 11.43 -6.86 14.70
C TRP A 109 10.56 -7.50 13.62
N ILE A 110 10.42 -6.80 12.50
CA ILE A 110 9.75 -7.29 11.30
C ILE A 110 10.79 -7.47 10.20
N SER A 111 10.80 -8.64 9.55
CA SER A 111 11.53 -8.82 8.30
C SER A 111 10.62 -8.59 7.10
N HIS A 112 11.22 -8.11 6.02
CA HIS A 112 10.55 -7.76 4.78
C HIS A 112 11.14 -8.57 3.63
N GLN A 113 10.29 -9.10 2.76
CA GLN A 113 10.71 -9.87 1.60
C GLN A 113 9.85 -9.49 0.39
N LYS A 114 10.50 -9.04 -0.69
CA LYS A 114 9.84 -8.82 -1.98
C LYS A 114 9.18 -10.12 -2.43
N ALA A 115 7.89 -10.06 -2.76
CA ALA A 115 7.26 -11.15 -3.51
C ALA A 115 8.04 -11.36 -4.82
N ARG A 116 8.28 -12.62 -5.15
CA ARG A 116 9.00 -13.00 -6.38
C ARG A 116 8.05 -13.01 -7.57
#